data_AF-A0A4W3IE83-F1
#
_entry.id   AF-A0A4W3IE83-F1
#
_cell.length_a   1.000
_cell.length_b   1.000
_cell.length_c   1.000
_cell.angle_alpha   90.00
_cell.angle_beta   90.00
_cell.angle_gamma   90.00
#
_symmetry.space_group_name_H-M   'P 1'
#
loop_
_entity.id
_entity.type
_entity.pdbx_description
1 polymer ?
#
loop_
_entity_poly.entity_id
_entity_poly.type
_entity_poly.pdbx_seq_one_letter_code
_entity_poly.pdbx_strand_id
1 'polypeptide(L)'
;RGVLLCPGTHLQEGEKLIRLWIHEVYRVFYDRLIEEQDREVFFQIIKETTSSCFKQSVDKVLSHLTPSGKVTDENIRSLFFGDYLNPDANVKAYDEIMDLKQLTSIMEFYLSEFNN
;
A
#
# COMPACT_ATOMS: atom_id res chain seq x y z
N ARG A 1 -1.75 -11.59 -6.31
CA ARG A 1 -0.47 -12.32 -6.48
C ARG A 1 0.72 -11.51 -5.91
N GLY A 2 0.51 -10.33 -5.29
CA GLY A 2 1.59 -9.46 -4.83
C GLY A 2 2.25 -9.88 -3.52
N VAL A 3 1.54 -10.54 -2.60
CA VAL A 3 2.13 -11.03 -1.32
C VAL A 3 3.32 -11.97 -1.53
N LEU A 4 3.32 -12.77 -2.60
CA LEU A 4 4.41 -13.71 -2.93
C LEU A 4 5.64 -13.04 -3.58
N LEU A 5 5.53 -11.76 -3.98
CA LEU A 5 6.59 -11.02 -4.64
C LEU A 5 7.45 -10.21 -3.65
N CYS A 6 7.03 -10.08 -2.39
CA CYS A 6 7.83 -9.44 -1.35
C CYS A 6 8.80 -10.48 -0.74
N PRO A 7 10.13 -10.29 -0.85
CA PRO A 7 11.11 -11.17 -0.20
C PRO A 7 10.92 -11.12 1.33
N GLY A 8 10.89 -12.30 1.99
CA GLY A 8 10.76 -12.39 3.45
C GLY A 8 11.84 -11.65 4.25
N THR A 9 12.95 -11.29 3.60
CA THR A 9 14.04 -10.47 4.16
C THR A 9 13.65 -9.01 4.40
N HIS A 10 12.66 -8.45 3.69
CA HIS A 10 12.19 -7.07 3.86
C HIS A 10 10.95 -6.94 4.75
N LEU A 11 10.42 -8.06 5.26
CA LEU A 11 9.24 -8.17 6.11
C LEU A 11 9.60 -8.30 7.61
N GLN A 12 10.76 -7.79 8.03
CA GLN A 12 11.18 -7.87 9.44
C GLN A 12 10.33 -6.99 10.37
N GLU A 13 9.66 -5.97 9.82
CA GLU A 13 8.69 -5.15 10.55
C GLU A 13 7.28 -5.75 10.41
N GLY A 14 6.71 -6.22 11.52
CA GLY A 14 5.34 -6.72 11.56
C GLY A 14 4.31 -5.71 11.07
N GLU A 15 4.57 -4.41 11.24
CA GLU A 15 3.71 -3.34 10.72
C GLU A 15 3.71 -3.29 9.19
N LYS A 16 4.88 -3.47 8.55
CA LYS A 16 5.01 -3.48 7.09
C LYS A 16 4.28 -4.65 6.44
N LEU A 17 4.29 -5.83 7.09
CA LEU A 17 3.50 -6.98 6.65
C LEU A 17 1.99 -6.66 6.67
N ILE A 18 1.52 -5.98 7.73
CA ILE A 18 0.12 -5.58 7.86
C ILE A 18 -0.24 -4.57 6.77
N ARG A 19 0.63 -3.58 6.50
CA ARG A 19 0.42 -2.61 5.41
C ARG A 19 0.31 -3.30 4.05
N LEU A 20 1.21 -4.23 3.75
CA LEU A 20 1.18 -5.01 2.51
C LEU A 20 -0.11 -5.82 2.38
N TRP A 21 -0.56 -6.45 3.47
CA TRP A 21 -1.82 -7.18 3.50
C TRP A 21 -3.01 -6.24 3.23
N ILE A 22 -3.08 -5.08 3.89
CA ILE A 22 -4.13 -4.07 3.66
C ILE A 22 -4.14 -3.65 2.19
N HIS A 23 -2.96 -3.33 1.62
CA HIS A 23 -2.82 -2.92 0.23
C HIS A 23 -3.34 -3.97 -0.76
N GLU A 24 -2.94 -5.24 -0.59
CA GLU A 24 -3.38 -6.33 -1.48
C GLU A 24 -4.87 -6.61 -1.35
N VAL A 25 -5.41 -6.55 -0.13
CA VAL A 25 -6.84 -6.74 0.12
C VAL A 25 -7.65 -5.60 -0.51
N TYR A 26 -7.16 -4.36 -0.43
CA TYR A 26 -7.75 -3.22 -1.16
C TYR A 26 -7.75 -3.49 -2.67
N ARG A 27 -6.62 -3.85 -3.29
CA ARG A 27 -6.59 -4.10 -4.74
C ARG A 27 -7.49 -5.24 -5.22
N VAL A 28 -7.68 -6.28 -4.39
CA VAL A 28 -8.50 -7.44 -4.81
C VAL A 28 -10.00 -7.16 -4.66
N PHE A 29 -10.40 -6.50 -3.58
CA PHE A 29 -11.81 -6.32 -3.25
C PHE A 29 -12.27 -4.88 -3.48
N TYR A 30 -11.57 -3.89 -2.93
CA TYR A 30 -11.96 -2.49 -2.99
C TYR A 30 -12.05 -1.96 -4.44
N ASP A 31 -11.11 -2.34 -5.32
CA ASP A 31 -11.15 -1.93 -6.74
C ASP A 31 -12.39 -2.46 -7.50
N ARG A 32 -13.09 -3.46 -6.95
CA ARG A 32 -14.34 -4.00 -7.51
C ARG A 32 -15.60 -3.38 -6.91
N LEU A 33 -15.46 -2.58 -5.85
CA LEU A 33 -16.58 -1.91 -5.19
C LEU A 33 -16.94 -0.61 -5.90
N ILE A 34 -18.19 -0.50 -6.32
CA ILE A 34 -18.72 0.67 -7.04
C ILE A 34 -19.45 1.60 -6.06
N GLU A 35 -20.29 1.03 -5.20
CA GLU A 35 -21.11 1.76 -4.24
C GLU A 35 -20.27 2.31 -3.08
N GLU A 36 -20.52 3.55 -2.70
CA GLU A 36 -19.83 4.21 -1.58
C GLU A 36 -20.13 3.51 -0.25
N GLN A 37 -21.35 3.02 -0.08
CA GLN A 37 -21.78 2.31 1.12
C GLN A 37 -21.03 0.99 1.32
N ASP A 38 -20.78 0.25 0.24
CA ASP A 38 -19.98 -0.97 0.29
C ASP A 38 -18.53 -0.68 0.65
N ARG A 39 -17.98 0.45 0.17
CA ARG A 39 -16.62 0.90 0.50
C ARG A 39 -16.49 1.25 1.98
N GLU A 40 -17.48 1.94 2.56
CA GLU A 40 -17.49 2.24 3.99
C GLU A 40 -17.55 0.97 4.85
N VAL A 41 -18.43 0.02 4.49
CA VAL A 41 -18.53 -1.28 5.16
C VAL A 41 -17.20 -2.04 5.06
N PHE A 42 -16.59 -2.05 3.86
CA PHE A 42 -15.30 -2.69 3.64
C PHE A 42 -14.20 -2.08 4.51
N PHE A 43 -14.14 -0.75 4.60
CA PHE A 43 -13.19 -0.06 5.46
C PHE A 43 -13.34 -0.44 6.94
N GLN A 44 -14.57 -0.61 7.42
CA GLN A 44 -14.81 -1.11 8.79
C GLN A 44 -14.34 -2.55 8.97
N ILE A 45 -14.62 -3.43 8.00
CA ILE A 45 -14.15 -4.82 8.02
C ILE A 45 -12.62 -4.87 8.11
N ILE A 46 -11.91 -4.01 7.38
CA ILE A 46 -10.44 -3.93 7.45
C ILE A 46 -9.98 -3.47 8.84
N LYS A 47 -10.64 -2.47 9.43
CA LYS A 47 -10.34 -2.02 10.80
C LYS A 47 -10.52 -3.12 11.83
N GLU A 48 -11.64 -3.82 11.77
CA GLU A 48 -11.95 -4.93 12.69
C GLU A 48 -11.00 -6.11 12.50
N THR A 49 -10.71 -6.50 11.26
CA THR A 49 -9.80 -7.61 10.94
C THR A 49 -8.38 -7.28 11.40
N THR A 50 -7.92 -6.04 11.18
CA THR A 50 -6.58 -5.61 11.61
C THR A 50 -6.47 -5.64 13.14
N SER A 51 -7.50 -5.15 13.84
CA SER A 51 -7.54 -5.15 15.31
C SER A 51 -7.65 -6.57 15.89
N SER A 52 -8.49 -7.43 15.32
CA SER A 52 -8.75 -8.78 15.85
C SER A 52 -7.63 -9.78 15.51
N CYS A 53 -7.15 -9.80 14.27
CA CYS A 53 -6.12 -10.75 13.83
C CYS A 53 -4.72 -10.30 14.21
N PHE A 54 -4.39 -9.01 13.99
CA PHE A 54 -3.03 -8.50 14.18
C PHE A 54 -2.84 -7.77 15.51
N LYS A 55 -3.90 -7.56 16.30
CA LYS A 55 -3.86 -6.81 17.58
C LYS A 55 -3.26 -5.42 17.42
N GLN A 56 -3.43 -4.82 16.25
CA GLN A 56 -2.89 -3.54 15.83
C GLN A 56 -4.02 -2.69 15.27
N SER A 57 -4.00 -1.38 15.50
CA SER A 57 -4.96 -0.47 14.89
C SER A 57 -4.47 -0.02 13.51
N VAL A 58 -5.39 0.04 12.54
CA VAL A 58 -5.10 0.57 11.20
C VAL A 58 -4.52 1.99 11.29
N ASP A 59 -5.05 2.81 12.21
CA ASP A 59 -4.56 4.17 12.47
C ASP A 59 -3.08 4.20 12.92
N LYS A 60 -2.64 3.21 13.70
CA LYS A 60 -1.24 3.11 14.13
C LYS A 60 -0.34 2.65 12.98
N VAL A 61 -0.76 1.60 12.28
CA VAL A 61 0.01 0.98 11.20
C VAL A 61 0.18 1.96 10.02
N LEU A 62 -0.84 2.75 9.71
CA LEU A 62 -0.85 3.71 8.61
C LEU A 62 -0.71 5.17 9.08
N SER A 63 -0.20 5.37 10.30
CA SER A 63 0.01 6.71 10.88
C SER A 63 0.87 7.62 10.01
N HIS A 64 1.85 7.05 9.29
CA HIS A 64 2.73 7.78 8.37
C HIS A 64 2.00 8.34 7.13
N LEU A 65 0.82 7.84 6.79
CA LEU A 65 0.01 8.34 5.66
C LEU A 65 -0.85 9.55 6.02
N THR A 66 -0.92 9.91 7.31
CA THR A 66 -1.79 11.00 7.77
C THR A 66 -1.06 11.89 8.78
N PRO A 67 -0.93 13.20 8.51
CA PRO A 67 -0.35 14.12 9.47
C PRO A 67 -1.20 14.26 10.75
N SER A 68 -2.47 13.85 10.71
CA SER A 68 -3.40 13.92 11.84
C SER A 68 -3.55 12.61 12.62
N GLY A 69 -2.92 11.51 12.18
CA GLY A 69 -3.00 10.20 12.83
C GLY A 69 -4.33 9.45 12.65
N LYS A 70 -5.34 10.09 12.04
CA LYS A 70 -6.63 9.45 11.70
C LYS A 70 -6.60 9.00 10.25
N VAL A 71 -6.74 7.70 10.03
CA VAL A 71 -6.71 7.10 8.70
C VAL A 71 -8.11 7.14 8.11
N THR A 72 -8.21 7.68 6.89
CA THR A 72 -9.40 7.65 6.04
C THR A 72 -9.18 6.68 4.88
N ASP A 73 -10.25 6.35 4.18
CA ASP A 73 -10.21 5.49 2.99
C ASP A 73 -9.24 6.04 1.92
N GLU A 74 -9.24 7.36 1.67
CA GLU A 74 -8.33 8.02 0.75
C GLU A 74 -6.85 7.85 1.12
N ASN A 75 -6.54 7.82 2.42
CA ASN A 75 -5.17 7.59 2.88
C ASN A 75 -4.73 6.16 2.53
N ILE A 76 -5.62 5.16 2.62
CA ILE A 76 -5.29 3.78 2.22
C ILE A 76 -5.05 3.69 0.70
N ARG A 77 -5.77 4.46 -0.12
CA ARG A 77 -5.47 4.54 -1.57
C ARG A 77 -4.12 5.17 -1.87
N SER A 78 -3.57 5.93 -0.94
CA SER A 78 -2.23 6.52 -1.02
C SER A 78 -1.12 5.57 -0.54
N LEU A 79 -1.47 4.37 -0.07
CA LEU A 79 -0.51 3.32 0.25
C LEU A 79 -0.09 2.62 -1.05
N PHE A 80 1.17 2.83 -1.46
CA PHE A 80 1.70 2.20 -2.66
C PHE A 80 2.77 1.18 -2.33
N PHE A 81 2.68 0.02 -2.96
CA PHE A 81 3.75 -0.96 -2.99
C PHE A 81 4.15 -1.26 -4.42
N GLY A 82 5.45 -1.23 -4.69
CA GLY A 82 5.99 -1.39 -6.04
C GLY A 82 7.48 -1.66 -6.05
N ASP A 83 7.96 -2.09 -7.21
CA ASP A 83 9.36 -2.40 -7.48
C ASP A 83 10.02 -1.33 -8.39
N TYR A 84 9.33 -0.21 -8.59
CA TYR A 84 9.63 0.81 -9.59
C TYR A 84 10.73 1.80 -9.17
N LEU A 85 11.04 1.90 -7.87
CA LEU A 85 11.87 2.97 -7.32
C LEU A 85 13.35 2.92 -7.75
N ASN A 86 13.85 1.77 -8.18
CA ASN A 86 15.23 1.63 -8.65
C ASN A 86 15.27 1.07 -10.08
N PRO A 87 15.31 1.94 -11.11
CA PRO A 87 15.45 1.51 -12.50
C PRO A 87 16.75 0.73 -12.76
N ASP A 88 17.83 1.03 -12.04
CA ASP A 88 19.16 0.41 -12.20
C ASP A 88 19.40 -0.86 -11.35
N ALA A 89 18.42 -1.27 -10.52
CA ALA A 89 18.62 -2.44 -9.64
C ALA A 89 18.46 -3.77 -10.40
N ASN A 90 19.50 -4.60 -10.35
CA ASN A 90 19.51 -5.97 -10.90
C ASN A 90 18.44 -6.89 -10.26
N VAL A 91 18.01 -6.57 -9.03
CA VAL A 91 16.88 -7.22 -8.34
C VAL A 91 15.93 -6.12 -7.89
N LYS A 92 14.79 -6.02 -8.57
CA LYS A 92 13.74 -5.07 -8.20
C LYS A 92 13.01 -5.60 -6.96
N ALA A 93 13.28 -5.01 -5.81
CA ALA A 93 12.62 -5.38 -4.56
C ALA A 93 11.24 -4.73 -4.51
N TYR A 94 10.20 -5.54 -4.33
CA TYR A 94 8.85 -5.04 -4.08
C TYR A 94 8.78 -4.44 -2.67
N ASP A 95 8.65 -3.12 -2.58
CA ASP A 95 8.72 -2.39 -1.33
C ASP A 95 7.65 -1.29 -1.24
N GLU A 96 7.42 -0.79 -0.02
CA GLU A 96 6.53 0.30 0.30
C GLU A 96 7.10 1.62 -0.23
N ILE A 97 6.28 2.34 -0.99
CA ILE A 97 6.64 3.63 -1.57
C ILE A 97 6.11 4.72 -0.64
N MET A 98 7.02 5.33 0.12
CA MET A 98 6.69 6.41 1.05
C MET A 98 6.68 7.80 0.40
N ASP A 99 7.40 7.96 -0.72
CA ASP A 99 7.52 9.24 -1.43
C ASP A 99 6.80 9.21 -2.79
N LEU A 100 5.58 9.76 -2.81
CA LEU A 100 4.77 9.90 -4.04
C LEU A 100 5.38 10.86 -5.06
N LYS A 101 6.20 11.84 -4.62
CA LYS A 101 6.87 12.76 -5.56
C LYS A 101 7.97 12.00 -6.29
N GLN A 102 8.75 11.21 -5.57
CA GLN A 102 9.75 10.33 -6.18
C GLN A 102 9.11 9.35 -7.16
N LEU A 103 7.98 8.74 -6.78
CA LEU A 103 7.23 7.85 -7.68
C LEU A 103 6.78 8.57 -8.96
N THR A 104 6.20 9.77 -8.84
CA THR A 104 5.77 10.57 -9.98
C THR A 104 6.93 10.87 -10.92
N SER A 105 8.07 11.35 -10.40
CA SER A 105 9.24 11.66 -11.22
C SER A 105 9.80 10.42 -11.94
N ILE A 106 9.78 9.25 -11.29
CA ILE A 106 10.21 8.00 -11.92
C ILE A 106 9.22 7.55 -13.00
N MET A 107 7.91 7.68 -12.78
CA MET A 107 6.89 7.36 -13.78
C MET A 107 7.01 8.29 -15.01
N GLU A 108 7.26 9.58 -14.78
CA GLU A 108 7.54 10.55 -15.85
C GLU A 108 8.80 10.18 -16.63
N PHE A 109 9.87 9.76 -15.94
CA PHE A 109 11.07 9.25 -16.58
C PHE A 109 10.78 8.04 -17.47
N TYR A 110 10.07 7.03 -16.98
CA TYR A 110 9.67 5.87 -17.80
C TYR A 110 8.79 6.26 -18.99
N LEU A 111 7.87 7.21 -18.81
CA LEU A 111 7.01 7.69 -19.90
C LEU A 111 7.83 8.43 -20.96
N SER A 112 8.85 9.19 -20.55
CA SER A 112 9.75 9.87 -21.48
C SER A 112 10.62 8.89 -22.27
N GLU A 113 11.12 7.82 -21.63
CA GLU A 113 11.90 6.76 -22.30
C GLU A 113 11.05 5.95 -23.28
N PHE A 114 9.78 5.69 -22.98
CA PHE A 114 8.88 4.95 -23.89
C PHE A 114 8.45 5.78 -25.11
N ASN A 115 8.29 7.09 -24.95
CA ASN A 115 7.87 7.99 -26.02
C ASN A 115 9.05 8.44 -26.92
N ASN A 116 10.26 7.99 -26.62
CA ASN A 116 11.47 8.24 -27.39
C ASN A 116 11.77 7.04 -28.31
#